data_AF-A0A6A6D9K0-F1
#
_entry.id   AF-A0A6A6D9K0-F1
#
_cell.length_a   1.000
_cell.length_b   1.000
_cell.length_c   1.000
_cell.angle_alpha   90.00
_cell.angle_beta   90.00
_cell.angle_gamma   90.00
#
_symmetry.space_group_name_H-M   'P 1'
#
loop_
_entity.id
_entity.type
_entity.pdbx_description
1 polymer ?
#
loop_
_entity_poly.entity_id
_entity_poly.type
_entity_poly.pdbx_seq_one_letter_code
_entity_poly.pdbx_strand_id
1 'polypeptide(L)'
;MSEPIPESIPTSADPRSKRPTKKRALTPRTAHSAEIEALFAKPDREIQIPGSVPKKTLAPPPEIVANVQGSSAGAGSGEFHVYKASRRREYERLRLMDEEVEREKEEREFLERKAELEKKDREKTEKNKAKREKARQRKAKKKNGNKEQDEQNGKEGTPVPEGGQVKKLGPNPAAAKAKKDEENEVLNGGGEVKNADEIGLVIHDDD
;
A
#
# COMPACT_ATOMS: atom_id res chain seq x y z
N MET A 1 -1.99 -48.19 -41.00
CA MET A 1 -1.44 -46.87 -40.59
C MET A 1 -1.62 -45.96 -41.79
N SER A 2 -2.66 -45.12 -41.81
CA SER A 2 -2.95 -44.24 -42.95
C SER A 2 -1.99 -43.06 -42.97
N GLU A 3 -1.42 -42.81 -44.15
CA GLU A 3 -0.47 -41.72 -44.41
C GLU A 3 -1.10 -40.34 -44.15
N PRO A 4 -0.34 -39.35 -43.67
CA PRO A 4 -0.84 -37.99 -43.46
C PRO A 4 -0.99 -37.28 -44.81
N ILE A 5 -2.16 -37.42 -45.42
CA ILE A 5 -2.57 -36.66 -46.61
C ILE A 5 -2.79 -35.20 -46.18
N PRO A 6 -2.36 -34.18 -46.95
CA PRO A 6 -2.48 -32.76 -46.58
C PRO A 6 -3.92 -32.30 -46.30
N GLU A 7 -4.93 -33.04 -46.77
CA GLU A 7 -6.35 -32.76 -46.53
C GLU A 7 -6.87 -33.27 -45.18
N SER A 8 -6.09 -34.10 -44.45
CA SER A 8 -6.51 -34.68 -43.16
C SER A 8 -5.87 -34.00 -41.94
N ILE A 9 -5.17 -32.88 -42.13
CA ILE A 9 -4.69 -32.08 -40.99
C ILE A 9 -5.94 -31.45 -40.36
N PRO A 10 -6.25 -31.72 -39.08
CA PRO A 10 -7.38 -31.06 -38.44
C PRO A 10 -7.19 -29.55 -38.56
N THR A 11 -8.22 -28.83 -38.99
CA THR A 11 -8.19 -27.37 -39.21
C THR A 11 -7.73 -26.57 -37.97
N SER A 12 -7.68 -27.19 -36.78
CA SER A 12 -7.07 -26.63 -35.57
C SER A 12 -5.54 -26.59 -35.57
N ALA A 13 -4.87 -27.32 -36.46
CA ALA A 13 -3.41 -27.44 -36.55
C ALA A 13 -2.83 -26.79 -37.83
N ASP A 14 -3.68 -26.20 -38.69
CA ASP A 14 -3.26 -25.48 -39.89
C ASP A 14 -2.77 -24.06 -39.53
N PRO A 15 -1.49 -23.71 -39.77
CA PRO A 15 -0.93 -22.38 -39.49
C PRO A 15 -1.52 -21.26 -40.35
N ARG A 16 -2.20 -21.59 -41.46
CA ARG A 16 -2.93 -20.61 -42.30
C ARG A 16 -4.32 -20.29 -41.76
N SER A 17 -4.84 -21.12 -40.86
CA SER A 17 -6.15 -20.89 -40.27
C SER A 17 -6.08 -19.78 -39.22
N LYS A 18 -6.79 -18.67 -39.45
CA LYS A 18 -6.92 -17.55 -38.49
C LYS A 18 -7.97 -17.84 -37.40
N ARG A 19 -8.27 -19.11 -37.14
CA ARG A 19 -9.28 -19.48 -36.15
C ARG A 19 -8.70 -19.15 -34.77
N PRO A 20 -9.46 -18.46 -33.89
CA PRO A 20 -8.96 -18.17 -32.55
C PRO A 20 -8.70 -19.48 -31.81
N THR A 21 -7.44 -19.83 -31.64
CA THR A 21 -7.03 -20.92 -30.75
C THR A 21 -7.49 -20.56 -29.35
N LYS A 22 -8.12 -21.49 -28.63
CA LYS A 22 -8.51 -21.28 -27.23
C LYS A 22 -7.29 -20.76 -26.47
N LYS A 23 -7.29 -19.47 -26.10
CA LYS A 23 -6.20 -18.88 -25.33
C LYS A 23 -6.18 -19.61 -24.00
N ARG A 24 -5.15 -20.41 -23.79
CA ARG A 24 -4.89 -21.03 -22.48
C ARG A 24 -4.68 -19.88 -21.50
N ALA A 25 -5.32 -19.92 -20.34
CA ALA A 25 -5.02 -18.93 -19.30
C ALA A 25 -3.53 -19.07 -18.94
N LEU A 26 -2.73 -18.04 -19.26
CA LEU A 26 -1.31 -18.06 -18.92
C LEU A 26 -1.19 -18.07 -17.40
N THR A 27 -0.40 -19.02 -16.90
CA THR A 27 0.06 -18.98 -15.51
C THR A 27 0.95 -17.73 -15.31
N PRO A 28 1.07 -17.18 -14.09
CA PRO A 28 1.93 -16.04 -13.83
C PRO A 28 3.37 -16.26 -14.31
N ARG A 29 3.89 -17.48 -14.11
CA ARG A 29 5.24 -17.87 -14.57
C ARG A 29 5.37 -17.80 -16.10
N THR A 30 4.36 -18.24 -16.83
CA THR A 30 4.37 -18.17 -18.31
C THR A 30 4.19 -16.75 -18.85
N ALA A 31 3.51 -15.87 -18.12
CA ALA A 31 3.42 -14.45 -18.49
C ALA A 31 4.79 -13.78 -18.34
N HIS A 32 5.46 -13.98 -17.19
CA HIS A 32 6.80 -13.45 -16.96
C HIS A 32 7.84 -14.02 -17.93
N SER A 33 7.78 -15.31 -18.28
CA SER A 33 8.72 -15.86 -19.26
C SER A 33 8.56 -15.21 -20.63
N ALA A 34 7.31 -14.96 -21.07
CA ALA A 34 7.04 -14.26 -22.33
C ALA A 34 7.53 -12.79 -22.30
N GLU A 35 7.37 -12.09 -21.18
CA GLU A 35 7.91 -10.73 -20.98
C GLU A 35 9.44 -10.73 -21.04
N ILE A 36 10.08 -11.69 -20.38
CA ILE A 36 11.54 -11.84 -20.37
C ILE A 36 12.06 -12.20 -21.77
N GLU A 37 11.41 -13.11 -22.48
CA GLU A 37 11.74 -13.46 -23.88
C GLU A 37 11.61 -12.24 -24.80
N ALA A 38 10.58 -11.41 -24.62
CA ALA A 38 10.39 -10.18 -25.39
C ALA A 38 11.49 -9.13 -25.09
N LEU A 39 11.95 -9.03 -23.84
CA LEU A 39 13.08 -8.16 -23.47
C LEU A 39 14.39 -8.67 -24.05
N PHE A 40 14.64 -9.99 -24.00
CA PHE A 40 15.87 -10.60 -24.55
C PHE A 40 15.93 -10.60 -26.08
N ALA A 41 14.80 -10.43 -26.78
CA ALA A 41 14.82 -10.29 -28.23
C ALA A 41 15.64 -9.07 -28.72
N LYS A 42 15.81 -8.04 -27.87
CA LYS A 42 16.60 -6.84 -28.17
C LYS A 42 17.36 -6.38 -26.92
N PRO A 43 18.48 -7.05 -26.57
CA PRO A 43 19.20 -6.79 -25.33
C PRO A 43 19.87 -5.40 -25.31
N ASP A 44 20.20 -4.83 -26.47
CA ASP A 44 20.86 -3.52 -26.58
C ASP A 44 19.88 -2.33 -26.41
N ARG A 45 18.57 -2.59 -26.32
CA ARG A 45 17.56 -1.54 -26.18
C ARG A 45 17.51 -1.06 -24.72
N GLU A 46 17.71 0.24 -24.51
CA GLU A 46 17.52 0.87 -23.20
C GLU A 46 16.08 0.66 -22.68
N ILE A 47 15.99 0.16 -21.44
CA ILE A 47 14.72 -0.08 -20.76
C ILE A 47 14.36 1.16 -19.97
N GLN A 48 13.24 1.81 -20.33
CA GLN A 48 12.68 2.94 -19.60
C GLN A 48 11.95 2.41 -18.35
N ILE A 49 12.61 2.49 -17.20
CA ILE A 49 11.97 2.22 -15.91
C ILE A 49 11.08 3.44 -15.61
N PRO A 50 9.76 3.26 -15.43
CA PRO A 50 8.89 4.39 -15.09
C PRO A 50 9.37 4.99 -13.77
N GLY A 51 9.70 6.28 -13.79
CA GLY A 51 10.00 7.04 -12.58
C GLY A 51 8.76 7.22 -11.71
N SER A 52 8.91 8.01 -10.63
CA SER A 52 7.77 8.43 -9.84
C SER A 52 6.76 9.18 -10.71
N VAL A 53 5.48 8.82 -10.61
CA VAL A 53 4.42 9.55 -11.32
C VAL A 53 4.36 10.99 -10.81
N PRO A 54 4.37 12.00 -11.69
CA PRO A 54 4.28 13.38 -11.25
C PRO A 54 2.94 13.63 -10.55
N LYS A 55 2.95 14.47 -9.50
CA LYS A 55 1.72 14.92 -8.85
C LYS A 55 0.88 15.70 -9.86
N LYS A 56 -0.44 15.53 -9.80
CA LYS A 56 -1.38 16.32 -10.62
C LYS A 56 -1.33 17.78 -10.16
N THR A 57 -0.91 18.69 -11.04
CA THR A 57 -0.87 20.13 -10.78
C THR A 57 -1.64 20.86 -11.87
N LEU A 58 -2.19 22.03 -11.54
CA LEU A 58 -2.79 22.92 -12.53
C LEU A 58 -1.75 23.91 -13.03
N ALA A 59 -1.90 24.29 -14.30
CA ALA A 59 -1.12 25.38 -14.86
C ALA A 59 -1.43 26.69 -14.08
N PRO A 60 -0.39 27.50 -13.79
CA PRO A 60 -0.61 28.79 -13.14
C PRO A 60 -1.52 29.68 -14.00
N PRO A 61 -2.34 30.54 -13.39
CA PRO A 61 -3.14 31.50 -14.13
C PRO A 61 -2.21 32.45 -14.92
N PRO A 62 -2.56 32.82 -16.16
CA PRO A 62 -1.76 33.77 -16.93
C PRO A 62 -1.75 35.15 -16.26
N GLU A 63 -0.59 35.81 -16.24
CA GLU A 63 -0.42 37.10 -15.58
C GLU A 63 -1.16 38.25 -16.30
N ILE A 64 -1.17 38.23 -17.63
CA ILE A 64 -1.81 39.26 -18.46
C ILE A 64 -2.82 38.61 -19.38
N VAL A 65 -4.07 39.07 -19.29
CA VAL A 65 -5.12 38.71 -20.24
C VAL A 65 -5.25 39.85 -21.25
N ALA A 66 -4.82 39.62 -22.48
CA ALA A 66 -4.82 40.64 -23.53
C ALA A 66 -6.21 40.95 -24.10
N ASN A 67 -7.17 40.03 -23.94
CA ASN A 67 -8.47 40.08 -24.62
C ASN A 67 -9.60 40.54 -23.67
N VAL A 68 -9.34 41.52 -22.82
CA VAL A 68 -10.35 42.05 -21.88
C VAL A 68 -11.18 43.12 -22.59
N GLN A 69 -12.45 42.81 -22.84
CA GLN A 69 -13.42 43.78 -23.36
C GLN A 69 -13.76 44.80 -22.25
N GLY A 70 -14.08 46.04 -22.62
CA GLY A 70 -14.34 47.13 -21.66
C GLY A 70 -15.46 46.79 -20.65
N SER A 71 -15.38 47.36 -19.44
CA SER A 71 -16.25 46.99 -18.31
C SER A 71 -17.75 47.26 -18.53
N SER A 72 -18.10 48.19 -19.41
CA SER A 72 -19.48 48.51 -19.79
C SER A 72 -19.94 47.82 -21.08
N ALA A 73 -19.07 47.04 -21.71
CA ALA A 73 -19.40 46.36 -22.96
C ALA A 73 -20.29 45.13 -22.67
N GLY A 74 -21.26 44.88 -23.56
CA GLY A 74 -22.22 43.79 -23.38
C GLY A 74 -21.61 42.38 -23.48
N ALA A 75 -22.38 41.37 -23.07
CA ALA A 75 -21.96 39.97 -23.16
C ALA A 75 -21.77 39.53 -24.62
N GLY A 76 -20.55 39.16 -24.98
CA GLY A 76 -20.23 38.56 -26.28
C GLY A 76 -20.63 37.10 -26.36
N SER A 77 -20.70 36.54 -27.58
CA SER A 77 -21.04 35.12 -27.81
C SER A 77 -20.01 34.13 -27.23
N GLY A 78 -18.76 34.57 -27.06
CA GLY A 78 -17.67 33.77 -26.48
C GLY A 78 -17.60 33.79 -24.96
N GLU A 79 -18.30 34.72 -24.29
CA GLU A 79 -18.16 34.94 -22.84
C GLU A 79 -18.60 33.72 -22.02
N PHE A 80 -19.65 33.03 -22.49
CA PHE A 80 -20.11 31.79 -21.88
C PHE A 80 -19.01 30.72 -21.82
N HIS A 81 -18.23 30.57 -22.90
CA HIS A 81 -17.17 29.58 -22.94
C HIS A 81 -15.96 29.97 -22.09
N VAL A 82 -15.65 31.26 -22.02
CA VAL A 82 -14.63 31.80 -21.10
C VAL A 82 -15.00 31.48 -19.66
N TYR A 83 -16.24 31.77 -19.27
CA TYR A 83 -16.77 31.45 -17.94
C TYR A 83 -16.74 29.94 -17.64
N LYS A 84 -17.20 29.12 -18.58
CA LYS A 84 -17.21 27.66 -18.41
C LYS A 84 -15.79 27.11 -18.19
N ALA A 85 -14.81 27.61 -18.94
CA ALA A 85 -13.42 27.21 -18.80
C ALA A 85 -12.80 27.70 -17.48
N SER A 86 -13.05 28.97 -17.10
CA SER A 86 -12.53 29.54 -15.85
C SER A 86 -13.13 28.85 -14.62
N ARG A 87 -14.45 28.64 -14.60
CA ARG A 87 -15.15 27.92 -13.52
C ARG A 87 -14.64 26.50 -13.37
N ARG A 88 -14.45 25.77 -14.49
CA ARG A 88 -13.89 24.42 -14.45
C ARG A 88 -12.47 24.39 -13.89
N ARG A 89 -11.60 25.30 -14.34
CA ARG A 89 -10.24 25.44 -13.81
C ARG A 89 -10.25 25.74 -12.31
N GLU A 90 -11.16 26.59 -11.86
CA GLU A 90 -11.25 26.98 -10.45
C GLU A 90 -11.75 25.82 -9.56
N TYR A 91 -12.75 25.06 -10.01
CA TYR A 91 -13.18 23.86 -9.29
C TYR A 91 -12.10 22.79 -9.24
N GLU A 92 -11.36 22.58 -10.33
CA GLU A 92 -10.22 21.68 -10.33
C GLU A 92 -9.13 22.19 -9.34
N ARG A 93 -8.95 23.51 -9.20
CA ARG A 93 -7.97 24.11 -8.28
C ARG A 93 -8.35 23.91 -6.83
N LEU A 94 -9.59 24.24 -6.48
CA LEU A 94 -10.11 24.03 -5.12
C LEU A 94 -10.05 22.55 -4.75
N ARG A 95 -10.50 21.67 -5.64
CA ARG A 95 -10.45 20.22 -5.43
C ARG A 95 -9.03 19.71 -5.17
N LEU A 96 -8.04 20.15 -5.95
CA LEU A 96 -6.65 19.70 -5.73
C LEU A 96 -6.08 20.21 -4.41
N MET A 97 -6.42 21.44 -4.03
CA MET A 97 -6.01 22.01 -2.74
C MET A 97 -6.65 21.24 -1.57
N ASP A 98 -7.94 20.93 -1.66
CA ASP A 98 -8.65 20.14 -0.65
C ASP A 98 -8.07 18.73 -0.55
N GLU A 99 -7.85 18.05 -1.69
CA GLU A 99 -7.23 16.71 -1.73
C GLU A 99 -5.79 16.71 -1.17
N GLU A 100 -5.03 17.78 -1.34
CA GLU A 100 -3.68 17.92 -0.77
C GLU A 100 -3.75 18.09 0.75
N VAL A 101 -4.63 18.95 1.25
CA VAL A 101 -4.85 19.16 2.69
C VAL A 101 -5.34 17.87 3.37
N GLU A 102 -6.26 17.12 2.75
CA GLU A 102 -6.72 15.84 3.26
C GLU A 102 -5.56 14.83 3.34
N ARG A 103 -4.77 14.69 2.28
CA ARG A 103 -3.60 13.79 2.28
C ARG A 103 -2.58 14.18 3.34
N GLU A 104 -2.26 15.45 3.50
CA GLU A 104 -1.31 15.91 4.52
C GLU A 104 -1.80 15.59 5.95
N LYS A 105 -3.10 15.76 6.21
CA LYS A 105 -3.71 15.38 7.49
C LYS A 105 -3.61 13.88 7.72
N GLU A 106 -3.99 13.07 6.74
CA GLU A 106 -3.92 11.60 6.83
C GLU A 106 -2.48 11.10 7.02
N GLU A 107 -1.52 11.66 6.30
CA GLU A 107 -0.09 11.34 6.42
C GLU A 107 0.42 11.69 7.82
N ARG A 108 0.06 12.87 8.34
CA ARG A 108 0.43 13.29 9.69
C ARG A 108 -0.13 12.35 10.74
N GLU A 109 -1.42 12.05 10.70
CA GLU A 109 -2.06 11.13 11.64
C GLU A 109 -1.47 9.72 11.55
N PHE A 110 -1.14 9.26 10.35
CA PHE A 110 -0.51 7.96 10.14
C PHE A 110 0.88 7.92 10.77
N LEU A 111 1.69 8.96 10.57
CA LEU A 111 3.02 9.07 11.16
C LEU A 111 2.97 9.15 12.69
N GLU A 112 2.03 9.92 13.25
CA GLU A 112 1.80 10.00 14.69
C GLU A 112 1.41 8.63 15.26
N ARG A 113 0.42 7.96 14.66
CA ARG A 113 0.00 6.59 15.05
C ARG A 113 1.14 5.59 14.97
N LYS A 114 1.93 5.62 13.89
CA LYS A 114 3.09 4.74 13.71
C LYS A 114 4.15 4.98 14.79
N ALA A 115 4.46 6.23 15.09
CA ALA A 115 5.43 6.59 16.11
C ALA A 115 5.00 6.16 17.52
N GLU A 116 3.71 6.27 17.84
CA GLU A 116 3.16 5.77 19.10
C GLU A 116 3.27 4.25 19.25
N LEU A 117 2.93 3.51 18.20
CA LEU A 117 3.04 2.05 18.19
C LEU A 117 4.50 1.62 18.35
N GLU A 118 5.41 2.27 17.62
CA GLU A 118 6.85 2.00 17.73
C GLU A 118 7.39 2.30 19.15
N LYS A 119 6.96 3.41 19.78
CA LYS A 119 7.30 3.71 21.18
C LYS A 119 6.78 2.64 22.14
N LYS A 120 5.51 2.25 22.02
CA LYS A 120 4.89 1.20 22.87
C LYS A 120 5.63 -0.14 22.73
N ASP A 121 6.02 -0.51 21.51
CA ASP A 121 6.77 -1.74 21.25
C ASP A 121 8.22 -1.65 21.75
N ARG A 122 8.87 -0.50 21.58
CA ARG A 122 10.20 -0.23 22.13
C ARG A 122 10.22 -0.31 23.66
N GLU A 123 9.25 0.30 24.34
CA GLU A 123 9.16 0.20 25.81
C GLU A 123 8.97 -1.25 26.29
N LYS A 124 8.11 -2.03 25.61
CA LYS A 124 7.89 -3.45 25.94
C LYS A 124 9.17 -4.26 25.72
N THR A 125 9.85 -4.05 24.59
CA THR A 125 11.09 -4.76 24.26
C THR A 125 12.24 -4.39 25.20
N GLU A 126 12.38 -3.11 25.57
CA GLU A 126 13.37 -2.62 26.55
C GLU A 126 13.11 -3.18 27.95
N LYS A 127 11.85 -3.15 28.44
CA LYS A 127 11.48 -3.78 29.72
C LYS A 127 11.84 -5.28 29.74
N ASN A 128 11.57 -6.00 28.65
CA ASN A 128 11.90 -7.41 28.53
C ASN A 128 13.41 -7.67 28.39
N LYS A 129 14.14 -6.80 27.69
CA LYS A 129 15.61 -6.85 27.58
C LYS A 129 16.26 -6.63 28.95
N ALA A 130 15.82 -5.62 29.69
CA ALA A 130 16.30 -5.32 31.05
C ALA A 130 16.03 -6.48 32.03
N LYS A 131 14.85 -7.13 31.96
CA LYS A 131 14.55 -8.33 32.75
C LYS A 131 15.51 -9.49 32.42
N ARG A 132 15.75 -9.75 31.13
CA ARG A 132 16.70 -10.80 30.67
C ARG A 132 18.13 -10.49 31.09
N GLU A 133 18.56 -9.24 31.00
CA GLU A 133 19.90 -8.82 31.38
C GLU A 133 20.12 -8.95 32.90
N LYS A 134 19.17 -8.48 33.72
CA LYS A 134 19.20 -8.70 35.18
C LYS A 134 19.28 -10.19 35.53
N ALA A 135 18.51 -11.05 34.84
CA ALA A 135 18.59 -12.49 35.03
C ALA A 135 19.94 -13.09 34.61
N ARG A 136 20.52 -12.61 33.49
CA ARG A 136 21.87 -13.01 33.02
C ARG A 136 22.95 -12.60 34.02
N GLN A 137 22.89 -11.37 34.53
CA GLN A 137 23.81 -10.86 35.55
C GLN A 137 23.71 -11.67 36.85
N ARG A 138 22.50 -12.00 37.32
CA ARG A 138 22.30 -12.88 38.50
C ARG A 138 22.90 -14.28 38.29
N LYS A 139 22.68 -14.87 37.11
CA LYS A 139 23.27 -16.18 36.76
C LYS A 139 24.80 -16.12 36.65
N ALA A 140 25.36 -15.06 36.07
CA ALA A 140 26.80 -14.86 35.97
C ALA A 140 27.44 -14.69 37.36
N LYS A 141 26.82 -13.89 38.25
CA LYS A 141 27.27 -13.75 39.65
C LYS A 141 27.21 -15.08 40.40
N LYS A 142 26.14 -15.88 40.25
CA LYS A 142 26.05 -17.21 40.86
C LYS A 142 27.11 -18.17 40.31
N LYS A 143 27.41 -18.13 39.00
CA LYS A 143 28.46 -18.95 38.39
C LYS A 143 29.86 -18.55 38.85
N ASN A 144 30.13 -17.25 39.04
CA ASN A 144 31.43 -16.78 39.55
C ASN A 144 31.60 -17.07 41.04
N GLY A 145 30.56 -16.89 41.87
CA GLY A 145 30.61 -17.26 43.29
C GLY A 145 30.74 -18.78 43.53
N ASN A 146 30.21 -19.60 42.61
CA ASN A 146 30.43 -21.06 42.65
C ASN A 146 31.82 -21.46 42.11
N LYS A 147 32.46 -20.64 41.26
CA LYS A 147 33.83 -20.90 40.79
C LYS A 147 34.87 -20.60 41.87
N GLU A 148 34.66 -19.57 42.70
CA GLU A 148 35.54 -19.29 43.85
C GLU A 148 35.46 -20.36 44.95
N GLN A 149 34.36 -21.13 45.03
CA GLN A 149 34.27 -22.31 45.91
C GLN A 149 34.78 -23.61 45.29
N ASP A 150 35.02 -23.66 43.97
CA ASP A 150 35.47 -24.86 43.25
C ASP A 150 36.97 -24.79 42.87
N GLU A 151 37.62 -23.62 43.00
CA GLU A 151 39.09 -23.50 42.81
C GLU A 151 39.92 -24.02 44.00
N GLN A 152 39.29 -24.58 45.04
CA GLN A 152 39.98 -25.34 46.10
C GLN A 152 39.92 -26.86 45.94
N ASN A 153 39.28 -27.40 44.89
CA ASN A 153 39.32 -28.84 44.64
C ASN A 153 39.64 -29.12 43.18
N GLY A 154 40.94 -29.19 42.88
CA GLY A 154 41.42 -29.67 41.59
C GLY A 154 40.91 -31.08 41.33
N LYS A 155 40.22 -31.26 40.20
CA LYS A 155 40.28 -32.50 39.41
C LYS A 155 39.78 -32.26 38.00
N GLU A 156 40.69 -32.50 37.06
CA GLU A 156 40.39 -32.74 35.66
C GLU A 156 39.26 -33.77 35.53
N GLY A 157 38.31 -33.50 34.65
CA GLY A 157 37.20 -34.38 34.41
C GLY A 157 36.20 -33.77 33.47
N THR A 158 36.44 -33.95 32.18
CA THR A 158 35.46 -33.80 31.11
C THR A 158 34.21 -34.63 31.44
N PRO A 159 33.00 -34.05 31.36
CA PRO A 159 31.97 -34.80 30.66
C PRO A 159 31.21 -33.89 29.69
N VAL A 160 31.23 -34.31 28.43
CA VAL A 160 30.24 -33.93 27.42
C VAL A 160 29.03 -34.83 27.65
N PRO A 161 27.83 -34.28 27.91
CA PRO A 161 26.61 -34.98 27.54
C PRO A 161 26.01 -34.31 26.31
N GLU A 162 25.97 -35.08 25.23
CA GLU A 162 25.04 -34.93 24.12
C GLU A 162 23.61 -34.65 24.60
N GLY A 163 22.86 -33.88 23.82
CA GLY A 163 21.42 -33.75 24.03
C GLY A 163 20.85 -32.42 23.56
N GLY A 164 21.03 -32.10 22.27
CA GLY A 164 20.37 -30.97 21.63
C GLY A 164 18.85 -31.18 21.54
N GLN A 165 18.12 -30.79 22.59
CA GLN A 165 16.67 -30.69 22.52
C GLN A 165 16.29 -29.39 21.82
N VAL A 166 16.03 -29.51 20.51
CA VAL A 166 15.39 -28.46 19.70
C VAL A 166 13.97 -28.27 20.24
N LYS A 167 13.77 -27.25 21.09
CA LYS A 167 12.41 -26.83 21.49
C LYS A 167 11.73 -26.19 20.29
N LYS A 168 10.94 -27.00 19.58
CA LYS A 168 9.99 -26.58 18.55
C LYS A 168 9.00 -25.58 19.19
N LEU A 169 9.11 -24.30 18.83
CA LEU A 169 8.15 -23.28 19.23
C LEU A 169 6.80 -23.62 18.58
N GLY A 170 5.85 -24.09 19.38
CA GLY A 170 4.46 -24.27 18.95
C GLY A 170 3.77 -22.92 18.70
N PRO A 171 2.77 -22.86 17.81
CA PRO A 171 2.09 -21.62 17.47
C PRO A 171 1.35 -21.04 18.68
N ASN A 172 1.45 -19.72 18.84
CA ASN A 172 0.84 -18.96 19.93
C ASN A 172 -0.70 -18.98 19.81
N PRO A 173 -1.46 -19.49 20.80
CA PRO A 173 -2.92 -19.57 20.74
C PRO A 173 -3.63 -18.20 20.85
N ALA A 174 -2.89 -17.11 21.09
CA ALA A 174 -3.46 -15.76 21.15
C ALA A 174 -3.92 -15.20 19.79
N ALA A 175 -3.48 -15.77 18.66
CA ALA A 175 -3.90 -15.31 17.33
C ALA A 175 -5.30 -15.80 16.92
N ALA A 176 -5.87 -16.81 17.60
CA ALA A 176 -7.13 -17.44 17.21
C ALA A 176 -8.38 -16.85 17.90
N LYS A 177 -8.23 -15.94 18.87
CA LYS A 177 -9.34 -15.44 19.72
C LYS A 177 -9.84 -14.03 19.38
N ALA A 178 -9.44 -13.43 18.25
CA ALA A 178 -9.86 -12.08 17.87
C ALA A 178 -10.90 -12.02 16.72
N LYS A 179 -11.54 -13.14 16.36
CA LYS A 179 -12.45 -13.21 15.20
C LYS A 179 -13.73 -14.03 15.42
N LYS A 180 -14.28 -14.03 16.63
CA LYS A 180 -15.63 -14.51 16.88
C LYS A 180 -16.17 -13.73 18.07
N ASP A 181 -16.86 -12.64 17.78
CA ASP A 181 -18.08 -12.19 18.44
C ASP A 181 -18.59 -10.98 17.63
N GLU A 182 -19.90 -10.95 17.39
CA GLU A 182 -20.70 -10.00 16.58
C GLU A 182 -21.08 -10.46 15.16
N GLU A 183 -22.06 -11.38 15.13
CA GLU A 183 -23.03 -11.50 14.04
C GLU A 183 -24.28 -10.65 14.34
N ASN A 184 -24.86 -10.11 13.27
CA ASN A 184 -26.27 -9.73 13.07
C ASN A 184 -26.82 -8.47 13.77
N GLU A 185 -26.89 -7.38 12.99
CA GLU A 185 -28.16 -6.65 12.85
C GLU A 185 -28.35 -6.21 11.39
N VAL A 186 -29.36 -6.78 10.74
CA VAL A 186 -29.78 -6.47 9.37
C VAL A 186 -30.92 -5.46 9.48
N LEU A 187 -30.63 -4.17 9.36
CA LEU A 187 -31.67 -3.13 9.26
C LEU A 187 -31.83 -2.71 7.81
N ASN A 188 -32.88 -3.27 7.22
CA ASN A 188 -33.51 -2.85 5.98
C ASN A 188 -34.16 -1.47 6.22
N GLY A 189 -33.59 -0.40 5.66
CA GLY A 189 -34.13 0.96 5.79
C GLY A 189 -33.94 1.74 4.49
N GLY A 190 -34.99 1.77 3.67
CA GLY A 190 -35.06 2.62 2.48
C GLY A 190 -34.97 4.10 2.85
N GLY A 191 -33.96 4.78 2.31
CA GLY A 191 -33.79 6.23 2.49
C GLY A 191 -34.71 7.01 1.55
N GLU A 192 -35.72 7.63 2.13
CA GLU A 192 -36.49 8.71 1.51
C GLU A 192 -35.59 9.93 1.27
N VAL A 193 -35.67 10.49 0.07
CA VAL A 193 -35.04 11.76 -0.32
C VAL A 193 -35.85 12.90 0.32
N LYS A 194 -35.31 13.52 1.37
CA LYS A 194 -35.85 14.79 1.89
C LYS A 194 -35.16 15.94 1.15
N ASN A 195 -35.99 16.74 0.50
CA ASN A 195 -35.63 17.93 -0.26
C ASN A 195 -34.69 18.83 0.55
N ALA A 196 -33.56 19.19 -0.04
CA ALA A 196 -32.67 20.22 0.46
C ALA A 196 -33.23 21.58 0.03
N ASP A 197 -34.23 22.05 0.78
CA ASP A 197 -34.67 23.43 0.70
C ASP A 197 -33.59 24.32 1.36
N GLU A 198 -33.01 25.20 0.52
CA GLU A 198 -32.60 26.56 0.88
C GLU A 198 -31.51 26.71 1.97
N ILE A 199 -30.24 26.54 1.59
CA ILE A 199 -29.10 27.09 2.34
C ILE A 199 -29.00 28.58 2.01
N GLY A 200 -29.78 29.41 2.71
CA GLY A 200 -29.61 30.86 2.75
C GLY A 200 -28.46 31.25 3.68
N LEU A 201 -27.60 32.17 3.23
CA LEU A 201 -26.59 32.82 4.06
C LEU A 201 -27.28 33.59 5.19
N VAL A 202 -27.05 33.19 6.45
CA VAL A 202 -27.40 34.01 7.63
C VAL A 202 -26.17 34.86 7.97
N ILE A 203 -26.25 36.16 7.67
CA ILE A 203 -25.28 37.16 8.13
C ILE A 203 -25.81 37.69 9.47
N HIS A 204 -25.03 37.51 10.53
CA HIS A 204 -25.25 38.19 11.80
C HIS A 204 -24.52 39.54 11.74
N ASP A 205 -25.29 40.62 11.66
CA ASP A 205 -24.80 41.98 11.92
C ASP A 205 -24.85 42.19 13.46
N ASP A 206 -23.69 42.23 14.11
CA ASP A 206 -23.55 42.65 15.50
C ASP A 206 -23.15 44.14 15.51
N ASP A 207 -24.04 44.98 16.07
CA ASP A 207 -23.75 46.34 16.58
C ASP A 207 -23.24 46.26 18.03
#